data_AF-A0AAT9HFW2-F1
#
_entry.id   AF-A0AAT9HFW2-F1
#
_cell.length_a   1.000
_cell.length_b   1.000
_cell.length_c   1.000
_cell.angle_alpha   90.00
_cell.angle_beta   90.00
_cell.angle_gamma   90.00
#
_symmetry.space_group_name_H-M   'P 1'
#
loop_
_entity.id
_entity.type
_entity.pdbx_description
1 polymer ?
#
loop_
_entity_poly.entity_id
_entity_poly.type
_entity_poly.pdbx_seq_one_letter_code
_entity_poly.pdbx_strand_id
1 'polypeptide(L)'
;MLDALRAAGRCAGLAFQLRDDILGAFGDPLRTGKPADDDLRSRKLTYLLAVAVRLAGAADDHQAAATLAPDAAPGSDHAVERMRAALQRTGARDLVEAKIEELTDLSIGHFEATGAQPAVRREFAALVRHATGAAPRRAGEVA
;
A
#
# COMPACT_ATOMS: atom_id res chain seq x y z
N MET A 1 19.02 1.14 -20.21
CA MET A 1 18.48 2.50 -19.93
C MET A 1 16.96 2.50 -19.86
N LEU A 2 16.25 2.29 -20.98
CA LEU A 2 14.78 2.33 -21.00
C LEU A 2 14.14 1.29 -20.07
N ASP A 3 14.71 0.09 -19.98
CA ASP A 3 14.15 -0.95 -19.10
C ASP A 3 14.30 -0.62 -17.61
N ALA A 4 15.37 0.08 -17.25
CA ALA A 4 15.58 0.58 -15.89
C ALA A 4 14.56 1.67 -15.55
N LEU A 5 14.28 2.61 -16.47
CA LEU A 5 13.22 3.61 -16.29
C LEU A 5 11.83 2.99 -16.20
N ARG A 6 11.53 1.98 -17.04
CA ARG A 6 10.26 1.25 -16.97
C ARG A 6 10.11 0.50 -15.66
N ALA A 7 11.16 -0.16 -15.18
CA ALA A 7 11.16 -0.87 -13.90
C ALA A 7 10.96 0.11 -12.74
N ALA A 8 11.70 1.22 -12.73
CA ALA A 8 11.56 2.28 -11.74
C ALA A 8 10.13 2.82 -11.69
N GLY A 9 9.55 3.18 -12.83
CA GLY A 9 8.19 3.70 -12.94
C GLY A 9 7.12 2.68 -12.52
N ARG A 10 7.27 1.41 -12.90
CA ARG A 10 6.34 0.34 -12.45
C ARG A 10 6.33 0.19 -10.93
N CYS A 11 7.52 0.12 -10.32
CA CYS A 11 7.64 -0.02 -8.87
C CYS A 11 7.07 1.20 -8.13
N ALA A 12 7.37 2.42 -8.60
CA ALA A 12 6.81 3.64 -8.01
C ALA A 12 5.28 3.69 -8.13
N GLY A 13 4.73 3.38 -9.31
CA GLY A 13 3.29 3.40 -9.54
C GLY A 13 2.54 2.38 -8.68
N LEU A 14 3.09 1.17 -8.53
CA LEU A 14 2.52 0.16 -7.63
C LEU A 14 2.59 0.60 -6.17
N ALA A 15 3.74 1.09 -5.70
CA ALA A 15 3.89 1.59 -4.34
C ALA A 15 2.91 2.73 -4.03
N PHE A 16 2.71 3.64 -4.99
CA PHE A 16 1.74 4.74 -4.87
C PHE A 16 0.30 4.23 -4.74
N GLN A 17 -0.13 3.31 -5.62
CA GLN A 17 -1.48 2.77 -5.55
C GLN A 17 -1.73 2.01 -4.24
N LEU A 18 -0.74 1.24 -3.76
CA LEU A 18 -0.85 0.56 -2.47
C LEU A 18 -0.96 1.55 -1.30
N ARG A 19 -0.21 2.67 -1.34
CA ARG A 19 -0.35 3.74 -0.36
C ARG A 19 -1.75 4.36 -0.41
N ASP A 20 -2.27 4.61 -1.60
CA ASP A 20 -3.61 5.14 -1.81
C ASP A 20 -4.67 4.21 -1.21
N ASP A 21 -4.58 2.89 -1.45
CA ASP A 21 -5.44 1.89 -0.82
C ASP A 21 -5.36 1.94 0.72
N ILE A 22 -4.16 2.07 1.30
CA ILE A 22 -4.00 2.21 2.76
C ILE A 22 -4.66 3.49 3.28
N LEU A 23 -4.49 4.62 2.60
CA LEU A 23 -5.12 5.88 2.99
C LEU A 23 -6.65 5.83 2.82
N GLY A 24 -7.15 5.19 1.77
CA GLY A 24 -8.57 4.94 1.57
C GLY A 24 -9.17 4.03 2.64
N ALA A 25 -8.38 3.11 3.21
CA ALA A 25 -8.83 2.15 4.21
C ALA A 25 -8.54 2.51 5.67
N PHE A 26 -7.63 3.46 5.94
CA PHE A 26 -7.14 3.78 7.29
C PHE A 26 -6.81 5.27 7.50
N GLY A 27 -6.96 6.11 6.47
CA GLY A 27 -6.64 7.53 6.54
C GLY A 27 -7.59 8.29 7.48
N ASP A 28 -7.06 9.38 8.06
CA ASP A 28 -7.86 10.34 8.81
C ASP A 28 -8.63 11.24 7.83
N PRO A 29 -9.98 11.25 7.85
CA PRO A 29 -10.79 12.11 6.99
C PRO A 29 -10.42 13.60 7.06
N LEU A 30 -9.93 14.07 8.22
CA LEU A 30 -9.48 15.45 8.40
C LEU A 30 -8.21 15.78 7.61
N ARG A 31 -7.41 14.76 7.25
CA ARG A 31 -6.15 14.91 6.51
C ARG A 31 -6.30 14.53 5.03
N THR A 32 -7.18 13.59 4.70
CA THR A 32 -7.43 13.15 3.32
C THR A 32 -8.46 14.01 2.59
N GLY A 33 -9.26 14.80 3.31
CA GLY A 33 -10.30 15.66 2.74
C GLY A 33 -11.50 14.90 2.17
N LYS A 34 -11.58 13.59 2.39
CA LYS A 34 -12.69 12.70 2.00
C LYS A 34 -12.92 11.65 3.10
N PRO A 35 -14.14 11.11 3.25
CA PRO A 35 -14.37 10.00 4.17
C PRO A 35 -13.49 8.81 3.76
N ALA A 36 -12.65 8.30 4.66
CA ALA A 36 -11.89 7.05 4.48
C ALA A 36 -12.79 5.79 4.50
N ASP A 37 -14.07 5.97 4.20
CA ASP A 37 -15.09 4.94 4.20
C ASP A 37 -15.57 4.65 2.78
N ASP A 38 -15.37 5.54 1.82
CA ASP A 38 -15.85 5.36 0.44
C ASP A 38 -15.19 4.16 -0.25
N ASP A 39 -13.89 3.96 -0.03
CA ASP A 39 -13.15 2.81 -0.61
C ASP A 39 -13.47 1.49 0.08
N LEU A 40 -13.76 1.53 1.39
CA LEU A 40 -14.24 0.37 2.14
C LEU A 40 -15.67 0.00 1.72
N ARG A 41 -16.56 0.98 1.56
CA ARG A 41 -17.95 0.77 1.09
C ARG A 41 -17.98 0.21 -0.33
N SER A 42 -17.13 0.75 -1.21
CA SER A 42 -17.01 0.29 -2.59
C SER A 42 -16.12 -0.94 -2.77
N ARG A 43 -15.45 -1.39 -1.69
CA ARG A 43 -14.54 -2.55 -1.66
C ARG A 43 -13.42 -2.49 -2.72
N LYS A 44 -12.99 -1.28 -3.11
CA LYS A 44 -12.03 -1.07 -4.21
C LYS A 44 -10.57 -1.37 -3.87
N LEU A 45 -10.29 -1.69 -2.61
CA LEU A 45 -8.99 -1.94 -2.01
C LEU A 45 -8.36 -3.25 -2.51
N THR A 46 -8.03 -3.33 -3.79
CA THR A 46 -7.87 -4.59 -4.54
C THR A 46 -6.75 -5.45 -3.97
N TYR A 47 -5.56 -4.89 -3.81
CA TYR A 47 -4.42 -5.66 -3.30
C TYR A 47 -4.53 -5.91 -1.79
N LEU A 48 -4.90 -4.88 -1.03
CA LEU A 48 -5.04 -4.96 0.43
C LEU A 48 -6.09 -6.01 0.84
N LEU A 49 -7.25 -6.03 0.17
CA LEU A 49 -8.31 -7.01 0.43
C LEU A 49 -7.88 -8.43 0.06
N ALA A 50 -7.21 -8.60 -1.08
CA ALA A 50 -6.68 -9.90 -1.49
C ALA A 50 -5.65 -10.46 -0.50
N VAL A 51 -4.75 -9.62 0.01
CA VAL A 51 -3.80 -10.00 1.07
C VAL A 51 -4.55 -10.41 2.33
N ALA A 52 -5.54 -9.62 2.76
CA ALA A 52 -6.28 -9.88 3.99
C ALA A 52 -7.08 -11.19 3.93
N VAL A 53 -7.76 -11.46 2.81
CA VAL A 53 -8.48 -12.72 2.59
C VAL A 53 -7.54 -13.91 2.63
N ARG A 54 -6.37 -13.82 1.98
CA ARG A 54 -5.35 -14.88 1.99
C ARG A 54 -4.83 -15.14 3.41
N LEU A 55 -4.53 -14.09 4.18
CA LEU A 55 -4.04 -14.22 5.56
C LEU A 55 -5.12 -14.79 6.49
N ALA A 56 -6.37 -14.35 6.35
CA ALA A 56 -7.49 -14.90 7.11
C ALA A 56 -7.65 -16.41 6.86
N GLY A 57 -7.58 -16.85 5.59
CA GLY A 57 -7.64 -18.27 5.24
C GLY A 57 -6.47 -19.09 5.79
N ALA A 58 -5.25 -18.55 5.74
CA ALA A 58 -4.07 -19.22 6.30
C ALA A 58 -4.11 -19.36 7.83
N ALA A 59 -4.82 -18.45 8.51
CA ALA A 59 -5.00 -18.45 9.96
C ALA A 59 -6.30 -19.13 10.43
N ASP A 60 -7.11 -19.67 9.51
CA ASP A 60 -8.44 -20.24 9.78
C ASP A 60 -9.42 -19.23 10.45
N ASP A 61 -9.23 -17.92 10.23
CA ASP A 61 -10.14 -16.87 10.72
C ASP A 61 -11.35 -16.73 9.77
N HIS A 62 -12.29 -17.66 9.90
CA HIS A 62 -13.52 -17.66 9.09
C HIS A 62 -14.35 -16.38 9.24
N GLN A 63 -14.29 -15.71 10.39
CA GLN A 63 -15.04 -14.46 10.60
C GLN A 63 -14.44 -13.30 9.79
N ALA A 64 -13.11 -13.18 9.79
CA ALA A 64 -12.44 -12.21 8.94
C ALA A 64 -12.65 -12.54 7.46
N ALA A 65 -12.50 -13.81 7.06
CA ALA A 65 -12.71 -14.24 5.68
C ALA A 65 -14.12 -13.89 5.18
N ALA A 66 -15.17 -14.15 5.97
CA ALA A 66 -16.55 -13.79 5.63
C ALA A 66 -16.76 -12.27 5.52
N THR A 67 -16.17 -11.49 6.43
CA THR A 67 -16.26 -10.02 6.41
C THR A 67 -15.55 -9.41 5.19
N LEU A 68 -14.46 -10.04 4.76
CA LEU A 68 -13.59 -9.59 3.67
C LEU A 68 -13.99 -10.17 2.30
N ALA A 69 -14.97 -11.07 2.24
CA ALA A 69 -15.43 -11.68 1.00
C ALA A 69 -15.89 -10.62 -0.04
N PRO A 70 -15.55 -10.75 -1.34
CA PRO A 70 -15.92 -9.77 -2.36
C PRO A 70 -17.43 -9.52 -2.44
N ASP A 71 -18.23 -10.56 -2.19
CA ASP A 71 -19.68 -10.57 -2.34
C ASP A 71 -20.42 -10.12 -1.08
N ALA A 72 -19.69 -9.70 -0.04
CA ALA A 72 -20.29 -9.17 1.18
C ALA A 72 -21.11 -7.91 0.86
N ALA A 73 -22.32 -7.81 1.42
CA ALA A 73 -23.25 -6.73 1.12
C ALA A 73 -22.61 -5.34 1.32
N PRO A 74 -22.90 -4.35 0.43
CA PRO A 74 -22.36 -3.00 0.52
C PRO A 74 -22.65 -2.37 1.89
N GLY A 75 -21.62 -1.74 2.45
CA GLY A 75 -21.53 -1.56 3.89
C GLY A 75 -22.30 -0.36 4.45
N SER A 76 -23.18 -0.64 5.42
CA SER A 76 -23.52 0.33 6.48
C SER A 76 -22.27 0.70 7.28
N ASP A 77 -22.33 1.75 8.11
CA ASP A 77 -21.18 2.23 8.90
C ASP A 77 -20.58 1.12 9.79
N HIS A 78 -21.44 0.27 10.36
CA HIS A 78 -21.01 -0.90 11.12
C HIS A 78 -20.27 -1.95 10.27
N ALA A 79 -20.62 -2.11 9.00
CA ALA A 79 -19.92 -3.04 8.12
C ALA A 79 -18.54 -2.50 7.71
N VAL A 80 -18.44 -1.19 7.48
CA VAL A 80 -17.16 -0.51 7.24
C VAL A 80 -16.21 -0.70 8.42
N GLU A 81 -16.70 -0.48 9.64
CA GLU A 81 -15.88 -0.65 10.85
C GLU A 81 -15.42 -2.10 11.03
N ARG A 82 -16.30 -3.07 10.82
CA ARG A 82 -15.92 -4.50 10.86
C ARG A 82 -14.88 -4.85 9.81
N MET A 83 -15.01 -4.31 8.59
CA MET A 83 -14.05 -4.53 7.52
C MET A 83 -12.68 -3.95 7.88
N ARG A 84 -12.64 -2.71 8.37
CA ARG A 84 -11.41 -2.06 8.85
C ARG A 84 -10.73 -2.87 9.96
N ALA A 85 -11.52 -3.33 10.94
CA ALA A 85 -11.02 -4.17 12.03
C ALA A 85 -10.48 -5.51 11.52
N ALA A 86 -11.14 -6.16 10.55
CA ALA A 86 -10.66 -7.41 9.95
C ALA A 86 -9.36 -7.20 9.14
N LEU A 87 -9.24 -6.11 8.38
CA LEU A 87 -8.02 -5.75 7.65
C LEU A 87 -6.84 -5.53 8.61
N GLN A 88 -7.08 -4.89 9.76
CA GLN A 88 -6.05 -4.70 10.79
C GLN A 88 -5.69 -6.02 11.49
N ARG A 89 -6.70 -6.80 11.92
CA ARG A 89 -6.50 -8.05 12.66
C ARG A 89 -5.77 -9.12 11.85
N THR A 90 -6.01 -9.18 10.55
CA THR A 90 -5.31 -10.13 9.65
C THR A 90 -3.82 -9.80 9.46
N GLY A 91 -3.36 -8.61 9.87
CA GLY A 91 -2.01 -8.13 9.61
C GLY A 91 -1.80 -7.68 8.16
N ALA A 92 -2.87 -7.56 7.37
CA ALA A 92 -2.78 -7.17 5.97
C ALA A 92 -2.20 -5.77 5.78
N ARG A 93 -2.57 -4.83 6.67
CA ARG A 93 -2.03 -3.47 6.67
C ARG A 93 -0.50 -3.50 6.72
N ASP A 94 0.06 -4.18 7.72
CA ASP A 94 1.51 -4.18 7.96
C ASP A 94 2.27 -4.84 6.80
N LEU A 95 1.70 -5.89 6.20
CA LEU A 95 2.28 -6.55 5.03
C LEU A 95 2.28 -5.63 3.80
N VAL A 96 1.19 -4.89 3.57
CA VAL A 96 1.09 -3.94 2.46
C VAL A 96 2.02 -2.74 2.68
N GLU A 97 2.14 -2.23 3.90
CA GLU A 97 3.12 -1.20 4.27
C GLU A 97 4.55 -1.64 3.95
N ALA A 98 4.94 -2.85 4.37
CA ALA A 98 6.25 -3.41 4.03
C ALA A 98 6.44 -3.55 2.50
N LYS A 99 5.38 -3.90 1.77
CA LYS A 99 5.44 -3.98 0.31
C LYS A 99 5.62 -2.61 -0.36
N ILE A 100 5.01 -1.55 0.19
CA ILE A 100 5.21 -0.17 -0.27
C ILE A 100 6.68 0.23 -0.10
N GLU A 101 7.30 -0.09 1.03
CA GLU A 101 8.72 0.19 1.29
C GLU A 101 9.62 -0.56 0.31
N GLU A 102 9.40 -1.87 0.13
CA GLU A 102 10.14 -2.70 -0.83
C GLU A 102 10.06 -2.15 -2.25
N LEU A 103 8.85 -1.85 -2.73
CA LEU A 103 8.64 -1.31 -4.08
C LEU A 103 9.24 0.09 -4.25
N THR A 104 9.20 0.92 -3.20
CA THR A 104 9.87 2.22 -3.20
C THR A 104 11.38 2.07 -3.35
N ASP A 105 12.00 1.19 -2.57
CA ASP A 105 13.43 0.92 -2.66
C ASP A 105 13.84 0.35 -4.02
N LEU A 106 13.06 -0.61 -4.55
CA LEU A 106 13.27 -1.16 -5.89
C LEU A 106 13.17 -0.08 -6.97
N SER A 107 12.18 0.82 -6.86
CA SER A 107 12.02 1.93 -7.80
C SER A 107 13.27 2.82 -7.84
N ILE A 108 13.76 3.20 -6.67
CA ILE A 108 14.96 4.04 -6.52
C ILE A 108 16.19 3.31 -7.08
N GLY A 109 16.40 2.05 -6.69
CA GLY A 109 17.54 1.26 -7.18
C GLY A 109 17.53 1.08 -8.71
N HIS A 110 16.36 0.83 -9.31
CA HIS A 110 16.22 0.80 -10.76
C HIS A 110 16.54 2.14 -11.42
N PHE A 111 16.13 3.26 -10.82
CA PHE A 111 16.44 4.58 -11.34
C PHE A 111 17.93 4.91 -11.24
N GLU A 112 18.62 4.48 -10.19
CA GLU A 112 20.08 4.68 -10.05
C GLU A 112 20.88 4.00 -11.17
N ALA A 113 20.40 2.85 -11.68
CA ALA A 113 21.01 2.12 -12.78
C ALA A 113 20.87 2.84 -14.16
N THR A 114 20.17 3.97 -14.22
CA THR A 114 20.02 4.78 -15.45
C THR A 114 21.24 5.66 -15.74
N GLY A 115 22.23 5.73 -14.87
CA GLY A 115 23.37 6.63 -15.12
C GLY A 115 23.00 8.13 -15.02
N ALA A 116 21.79 8.48 -14.57
CA ALA A 116 21.37 9.87 -14.34
C ALA A 116 22.34 10.62 -13.42
N GLN A 117 22.39 11.95 -13.51
CA GLN A 117 23.24 12.76 -12.65
C GLN A 117 22.85 12.60 -11.17
N PRO A 118 23.79 12.70 -10.21
CA PRO A 118 23.49 12.50 -8.79
C PRO A 118 22.37 13.39 -8.24
N ALA A 119 22.25 14.64 -8.72
CA ALA A 119 21.17 15.54 -8.32
C ALA A 119 19.79 14.99 -8.72
N VAL A 120 19.64 14.54 -9.96
CA VAL A 120 18.39 13.96 -10.49
C VAL A 120 18.01 12.69 -9.74
N ARG A 121 18.97 11.83 -9.38
CA ARG A 121 18.71 10.63 -8.57
C ARG A 121 18.17 10.98 -7.19
N ARG A 122 18.75 12.00 -6.54
CA ARG A 122 18.27 12.46 -5.23
C ARG A 122 16.86 13.04 -5.31
N GLU A 123 16.57 13.83 -6.33
CA GLU A 123 15.23 14.39 -6.55
C GLU A 123 14.21 13.30 -6.82
N PHE A 124 14.53 12.32 -7.68
CA PHE A 124 13.66 11.17 -7.94
C PHE A 124 13.39 10.38 -6.66
N ALA A 125 14.42 10.07 -5.88
CA ALA A 125 14.27 9.33 -4.62
C ALA A 125 13.43 10.10 -3.59
N ALA A 126 13.61 11.42 -3.49
CA ALA A 126 12.79 12.27 -2.63
C ALA A 126 11.32 12.28 -3.07
N LEU A 127 11.07 12.41 -4.38
CA LEU A 127 9.73 12.39 -4.95
C LEU A 127 9.01 11.07 -4.68
N VAL A 128 9.65 9.93 -4.98
CA VAL A 128 9.02 8.61 -4.79
C VAL A 128 8.73 8.34 -3.31
N ARG A 129 9.67 8.63 -2.40
CA ARG A 129 9.44 8.47 -0.95
C ARG A 129 8.29 9.34 -0.45
N HIS A 130 8.24 10.59 -0.90
CA HIS A 130 7.15 11.49 -0.54
C HIS A 130 5.79 10.97 -1.03
N ALA A 131 5.70 10.62 -2.31
CA ALA A 131 4.46 10.15 -2.93
C ALA A 131 3.95 8.84 -2.32
N THR A 132 4.86 7.96 -1.87
CA THR A 132 4.54 6.66 -1.28
C THR A 132 4.42 6.69 0.24
N GLY A 133 4.68 7.84 0.88
CA GLY A 133 4.73 7.97 2.34
C GLY A 133 5.80 7.11 3.02
N ALA A 134 6.76 6.56 2.26
CA ALA A 134 7.83 5.73 2.80
C ALA A 134 8.86 6.59 3.55
N ALA A 135 9.25 6.15 4.75
CA ALA A 135 10.29 6.82 5.52
C ALA A 135 11.66 6.64 4.83
N PRO A 136 12.60 7.59 4.99
CA PRO A 136 13.98 7.36 4.60
C PRO A 136 14.54 6.18 5.41
N ARG A 137 15.11 5.16 4.75
CA ARG A 137 15.89 4.13 5.46
C ARG A 137 16.99 4.82 6.28
N ARG A 138 17.08 4.48 7.57
CA ARG A 138 18.20 4.94 8.40
C ARG A 138 19.48 4.32 7.84
N ALA A 139 20.51 5.12 7.64
CA ALA A 139 21.81 4.63 7.22
C ALA A 139 22.34 3.66 8.30
N GLY A 140 22.27 2.35 8.05
CA GLY A 140 22.70 1.32 9.01
C GLY A 140 22.13 -0.08 8.80
N GLU A 141 21.02 -0.24 8.08
CA GLU A 141 20.45 -1.57 7.77
C GLU A 141 20.91 -2.05 6.39
N VAL A 142 22.20 -2.40 6.32
CA VAL A 142 22.73 -3.36 5.35
C VAL A 142 23.68 -4.24 6.14
N ALA A 143 23.26 -5.48 6.41
CA ALA A 143 24.14 -6.56 6.84
C ALA A 143 24.58 -7.35 5.60
#